data_AF-A0A9P1MK52-F1
#
_entry.id   AF-A0A9P1MK52-F1
#
_cell.length_a   1.000
_cell.length_b   1.000
_cell.length_c   1.000
_cell.angle_alpha   90.00
_cell.angle_beta   90.00
_cell.angle_gamma   90.00
#
_symmetry.space_group_name_H-M   'P 1'
#
loop_
_entity.id
_entity.type
_entity.pdbx_description
1 polymer ?
#
loop_
_entity_poly.entity_id
_entity_poly.type
_entity_poly.pdbx_seq_one_letter_code
_entity_poly.pdbx_strand_id
1 'polypeptide(L)'
;MRIPFVLSTILILVAADEEISECLKKCILPLAKQERSFSHIFKNYDHVCDLLEDGAYCARKCETEDQRKFHQYSTFYRIICIDYQEDLEPHLPCLSEAAKEIDAVCHDKCHGNKYAKEKIDGETDKQVENCKAIECSTICFYQEFVEDCPDAKDALLKLNIGQIHTIANSIHPLAFEKMGDECKRIHNTDYMKKKLNDFQE
;
A
#
# COMPACT_ATOMS: atom_id res chain seq x y z
N MET A 1 -8.52 -12.50 -0.43
CA MET A 1 -9.42 -11.32 -0.38
C MET A 1 -8.51 -10.12 -0.20
N ARG A 2 -8.55 -9.15 -1.11
CA ARG A 2 -7.44 -8.22 -1.40
C ARG A 2 -7.75 -6.86 -0.76
N ILE A 3 -6.98 -6.45 0.25
CA ILE A 3 -7.12 -5.13 0.89
C ILE A 3 -6.19 -4.12 0.19
N PRO A 4 -6.61 -2.86 0.00
CA PRO A 4 -5.93 -1.87 -0.82
C PRO A 4 -5.26 -0.82 0.06
N PHE A 5 -3.95 -0.96 0.20
CA PHE A 5 -3.10 0.22 0.30
C PHE A 5 -2.70 0.65 -1.11
N VAL A 6 -2.34 1.93 -1.27
CA VAL A 6 -1.93 2.70 -2.47
C VAL A 6 -1.06 1.92 -3.48
N LEU A 7 -0.45 0.81 -3.06
CA LEU A 7 0.43 -0.05 -3.84
C LEU A 7 -0.26 -1.18 -4.62
N SER A 8 -1.52 -1.52 -4.32
CA SER A 8 -2.20 -2.58 -5.08
C SER A 8 -2.67 -2.14 -6.48
N THR A 9 -2.81 -0.84 -6.75
CA THR A 9 -3.22 -0.32 -8.07
C THR A 9 -2.06 0.02 -8.98
N ILE A 10 -0.87 0.33 -8.46
CA ILE A 10 0.34 0.43 -9.32
C ILE A 10 0.71 -0.96 -9.84
N LEU A 11 0.45 -2.01 -9.06
CA LEU A 11 0.52 -3.38 -9.55
C LEU A 11 -0.45 -3.64 -10.71
N ILE A 12 -1.59 -2.96 -10.78
CA ILE A 12 -2.57 -3.16 -11.87
C ILE A 12 -2.21 -2.33 -13.11
N LEU A 13 -1.56 -1.16 -12.97
CA LEU A 13 -1.17 -0.35 -14.13
C LEU A 13 0.14 -0.81 -14.79
N VAL A 14 1.04 -1.48 -14.09
CA VAL A 14 2.32 -1.97 -14.66
C VAL A 14 2.26 -3.45 -15.07
N ALA A 15 1.35 -4.25 -14.48
CA ALA A 15 1.26 -5.70 -14.77
C ALA A 15 0.11 -6.08 -15.72
N ALA A 16 -0.54 -5.13 -16.38
CA ALA A 16 -1.70 -5.42 -17.21
C ALA A 16 -1.39 -6.07 -18.57
N ASP A 17 -0.12 -6.16 -19.02
CA ASP A 17 0.15 -6.73 -20.35
C ASP A 17 1.53 -7.37 -20.58
N GLU A 18 2.39 -7.54 -19.57
CA GLU A 18 3.68 -8.23 -19.72
C GLU A 18 3.74 -9.53 -18.92
N GLU A 19 4.03 -10.65 -19.59
CA GLU A 19 4.27 -11.94 -18.94
C GLU A 19 5.37 -11.81 -17.87
N ILE A 20 5.04 -12.19 -16.63
CA ILE A 20 6.00 -12.28 -15.53
C ILE A 20 6.98 -13.42 -15.87
N SER A 21 8.28 -13.12 -15.92
CA SER A 21 9.30 -14.12 -16.22
C SER A 21 9.32 -15.23 -15.14
N GLU A 22 9.77 -16.43 -15.52
CA GLU A 22 9.94 -17.52 -14.56
C GLU A 22 10.99 -17.19 -13.47
N CYS A 23 11.98 -16.33 -13.78
CA CYS A 23 12.94 -15.84 -12.78
C CYS A 23 12.23 -15.01 -11.71
N LEU A 24 11.49 -13.98 -12.15
CA LEU A 24 10.77 -13.08 -11.26
C LEU A 24 9.70 -13.81 -10.44
N LYS A 25 8.95 -14.72 -11.07
CA LYS A 25 7.94 -15.54 -10.42
C LYS A 25 8.52 -16.36 -9.27
N LYS A 26 9.69 -16.97 -9.45
CA LYS A 26 10.38 -17.70 -8.38
C LYS A 26 10.73 -16.80 -7.19
N CYS A 27 11.21 -15.58 -7.45
CA CYS A 27 11.63 -14.65 -6.40
C CYS A 27 10.43 -14.01 -5.66
N ILE A 28 9.30 -13.81 -6.35
CA ILE A 28 8.09 -13.21 -5.76
C ILE A 28 7.25 -14.23 -5.00
N LEU A 29 7.23 -15.50 -5.41
CA LEU A 29 6.29 -16.50 -4.90
C LEU A 29 6.24 -16.62 -3.36
N PRO A 30 7.36 -16.59 -2.61
CA PRO A 30 7.33 -16.65 -1.15
C PRO A 30 6.59 -15.47 -0.52
N LEU A 31 6.85 -14.25 -1.00
CA LEU A 31 6.14 -13.03 -0.58
C LEU A 31 4.68 -13.04 -1.03
N ALA A 32 4.39 -13.56 -2.22
CA ALA A 32 3.03 -13.61 -2.76
C ALA A 32 2.08 -14.53 -2.02
N LYS A 33 2.62 -15.48 -1.25
CA LYS A 33 1.86 -16.36 -0.37
C LYS A 33 1.49 -15.71 0.96
N GLN A 34 2.14 -14.59 1.32
CA GLN A 34 1.84 -13.87 2.54
C GLN A 34 0.52 -13.12 2.41
N GLU A 35 -0.24 -13.09 3.51
CA GLU A 35 -1.41 -12.24 3.57
C GLU A 35 -0.97 -10.77 3.59
N ARG A 36 -1.69 -9.94 2.83
CA ARG A 36 -1.44 -8.50 2.74
C ARG A 36 -2.45 -7.76 3.62
N SER A 37 -2.20 -7.81 4.93
CA SER A 37 -2.95 -7.13 5.98
C SER A 37 -1.98 -6.66 7.06
N PHE A 38 -2.23 -5.53 7.72
CA PHE A 38 -1.28 -5.06 8.74
C PHE A 38 -1.20 -6.04 9.92
N SER A 39 -2.31 -6.69 10.27
CA SER A 39 -2.36 -7.71 11.31
C SER A 39 -1.40 -8.85 11.02
N HIS A 40 -1.41 -9.38 9.78
CA HIS A 40 -0.49 -10.44 9.40
C HIS A 40 0.97 -9.97 9.38
N ILE A 41 1.23 -8.79 8.82
CA ILE A 41 2.59 -8.28 8.68
C ILE A 41 3.22 -7.99 10.04
N PHE A 42 2.54 -7.24 10.92
CA PHE A 42 3.11 -6.89 12.22
C PHE A 42 3.26 -8.11 13.12
N LYS A 43 2.31 -9.05 13.08
CA LYS A 43 2.41 -10.30 13.84
C LYS A 43 3.56 -11.20 13.37
N ASN A 44 3.92 -11.14 12.09
CA ASN A 44 4.96 -11.97 11.48
C ASN A 44 6.12 -11.12 10.95
N TYR A 45 6.41 -9.98 11.59
CA TYR A 45 7.28 -8.93 11.07
C TYR A 45 8.63 -9.49 10.61
N ASP A 46 9.39 -10.11 11.52
CA ASP A 46 10.72 -10.67 11.23
C ASP A 46 10.68 -11.64 10.06
N HIS A 47 9.72 -12.58 10.08
CA HIS A 47 9.58 -13.58 9.02
C HIS A 47 9.28 -12.95 7.66
N VAL A 48 8.41 -11.94 7.62
CA VAL A 48 8.07 -11.23 6.39
C VAL A 48 9.27 -10.44 5.86
N CYS A 49 10.04 -9.82 6.74
CA CYS A 49 11.24 -9.07 6.37
C CYS A 49 12.36 -10.00 5.88
N ASP A 50 12.54 -11.18 6.47
CA ASP A 50 13.45 -12.23 5.98
C ASP A 50 13.06 -12.68 4.55
N LEU A 51 11.77 -12.95 4.32
CA LEU A 51 11.27 -13.32 2.98
C LEU A 51 11.51 -12.22 1.95
N LEU A 52 11.42 -10.96 2.36
CA LEU A 52 11.71 -9.82 1.50
C LEU A 52 13.19 -9.77 1.13
N GLU A 53 14.08 -9.96 2.10
CA GLU A 53 15.52 -10.00 1.87
C GLU A 53 15.92 -11.15 0.94
N ASP A 54 15.41 -12.36 1.20
CA ASP A 54 15.62 -13.54 0.35
C ASP A 54 15.13 -13.32 -1.08
N GLY A 55 13.93 -12.73 -1.22
CA GLY A 55 13.36 -12.36 -2.51
C GLY A 55 14.23 -11.35 -3.26
N ALA A 56 14.75 -10.34 -2.55
CA ALA A 56 15.65 -9.33 -3.13
C ALA A 56 16.98 -9.95 -3.57
N TYR A 57 17.56 -10.84 -2.76
CA TYR A 57 18.78 -11.58 -3.13
C TYR A 57 18.56 -12.48 -4.34
N CYS A 58 17.40 -13.13 -4.44
CA CYS A 58 16.98 -13.89 -5.62
C CYS A 58 16.89 -12.99 -6.87
N ALA A 59 16.17 -11.87 -6.76
CA ALA A 59 15.87 -10.99 -7.90
C ALA A 59 17.12 -10.33 -8.50
N ARG A 60 18.18 -10.11 -7.72
CA ARG A 60 19.48 -9.61 -8.20
C ARG A 60 20.10 -10.47 -9.31
N LYS A 61 19.68 -11.72 -9.43
CA LYS A 61 20.15 -12.67 -10.46
C LYS A 61 19.26 -12.68 -11.71
N CYS A 62 18.14 -11.98 -11.69
CA CYS A 62 17.25 -11.80 -12.83
C CYS A 62 17.66 -10.56 -13.66
N GLU A 63 17.04 -10.41 -14.83
CA GLU A 63 17.23 -9.24 -15.70
C GLU A 63 16.84 -7.93 -15.00
N THR A 64 17.40 -6.81 -15.45
CA THR A 64 17.15 -5.48 -14.88
C THR A 64 15.66 -5.13 -14.81
N GLU A 65 14.89 -5.55 -15.82
CA GLU A 65 13.45 -5.34 -15.85
C GLU A 65 12.73 -6.10 -14.73
N ASP A 66 13.12 -7.35 -14.49
CA ASP A 66 12.57 -8.16 -13.40
C ASP A 66 12.97 -7.60 -12.03
N GLN A 67 14.18 -7.07 -11.90
CA GLN A 67 14.61 -6.38 -10.68
C GLN A 67 13.72 -5.17 -10.38
N ARG A 68 13.40 -4.37 -11.41
CA ARG A 68 12.48 -3.23 -11.29
C ARG A 68 11.08 -3.69 -10.90
N LYS A 69 10.54 -4.73 -11.54
CA LYS A 69 9.22 -5.29 -11.22
C LYS A 69 9.18 -5.88 -9.81
N PHE A 70 10.24 -6.55 -9.36
CA PHE A 70 10.35 -7.05 -7.99
C PHE A 70 10.33 -5.88 -6.99
N HIS A 71 11.12 -4.83 -7.24
CA HIS A 71 11.16 -3.64 -6.39
C HIS A 71 9.78 -2.99 -6.26
N GLN A 72 9.07 -2.83 -7.38
CA GLN A 72 7.70 -2.32 -7.41
C GLN A 72 6.73 -3.24 -6.64
N TYR A 73 6.79 -4.54 -6.89
CA TYR A 73 5.92 -5.54 -6.23
C TYR A 73 6.09 -5.55 -4.71
N SER A 74 7.35 -5.47 -4.27
CA SER A 74 7.74 -5.60 -2.88
C SER A 74 7.63 -4.31 -2.08
N THR A 75 7.29 -3.18 -2.73
CA THR A 75 7.22 -1.86 -2.09
C THR A 75 6.48 -1.89 -0.75
N PHE A 76 5.32 -2.56 -0.67
CA PHE A 76 4.53 -2.64 0.56
C PHE A 76 5.33 -3.21 1.74
N TYR A 77 6.05 -4.30 1.49
CA TYR A 77 6.92 -4.94 2.48
C TYR A 77 8.16 -4.08 2.75
N ARG A 78 8.79 -3.52 1.70
CA ARG A 78 10.00 -2.69 1.81
C ARG A 78 9.78 -1.46 2.68
N ILE A 79 8.62 -0.83 2.59
CA ILE A 79 8.33 0.35 3.41
C ILE A 79 8.34 -0.01 4.90
N ILE A 80 7.77 -1.16 5.26
CA ILE A 80 7.64 -1.60 6.64
C ILE A 80 8.95 -2.19 7.17
N CYS A 81 9.67 -2.94 6.35
CA CYS A 81 10.86 -3.70 6.73
C CYS A 81 12.19 -2.96 6.53
N ILE A 82 12.23 -1.90 5.70
CA ILE A 82 13.47 -1.24 5.31
C ILE A 82 13.33 0.28 5.47
N ASP A 83 12.39 0.88 4.75
CA ASP A 83 12.39 2.34 4.57
C ASP A 83 11.97 3.08 5.86
N TYR A 84 11.18 2.43 6.74
CA TYR A 84 10.68 3.01 8.00
C TYR A 84 10.86 2.07 9.21
N GLN A 85 11.76 1.09 9.12
CA GLN A 85 11.99 0.14 10.22
C GLN A 85 12.30 0.87 11.53
N GLU A 86 13.27 1.79 11.53
CA GLU A 86 13.69 2.50 12.75
C GLU A 86 12.57 3.37 13.36
N ASP A 87 11.72 3.97 12.51
CA ASP A 87 10.60 4.80 12.97
C ASP A 87 9.44 3.93 13.49
N LEU A 88 9.23 2.71 12.95
CA LEU A 88 8.12 1.83 13.31
C LEU A 88 8.42 0.86 14.45
N GLU A 89 9.66 0.36 14.54
CA GLU A 89 10.07 -0.68 15.48
C GLU A 89 9.68 -0.39 16.94
N PRO A 90 9.84 0.85 17.47
CA PRO A 90 9.40 1.19 18.83
C PRO A 90 7.89 1.02 19.06
N HIS A 91 7.10 1.06 18.00
CA HIS A 91 5.64 1.04 18.05
C HIS A 91 5.03 -0.32 17.64
N LEU A 92 5.83 -1.25 17.10
CA LEU A 92 5.35 -2.57 16.64
C LEU A 92 4.53 -3.34 17.68
N PRO A 93 4.84 -3.34 18.99
CA PRO A 93 4.00 -4.03 19.98
C PRO A 93 2.55 -3.52 19.99
N CYS A 94 2.35 -2.19 20.02
CA CYS A 94 1.01 -1.60 20.00
C CYS A 94 0.33 -1.82 18.64
N LEU A 95 1.04 -1.51 17.55
CA LEU A 95 0.51 -1.64 16.20
C LEU A 95 0.06 -3.08 15.91
N SER A 96 0.83 -4.08 16.36
CA SER A 96 0.47 -5.49 16.19
C SER A 96 -0.77 -5.90 16.98
N GLU A 97 -1.00 -5.32 18.16
CA GLU A 97 -2.17 -5.62 18.99
C GLU A 97 -3.44 -5.02 18.37
N ALA A 98 -3.37 -3.76 17.95
CA ALA A 98 -4.48 -3.02 17.35
C ALA A 98 -4.86 -3.53 15.95
N ALA A 99 -3.88 -3.98 15.16
CA ALA A 99 -4.05 -4.21 13.72
C ALA A 99 -5.18 -5.20 13.34
N LYS A 100 -5.47 -6.20 14.17
CA LYS A 100 -6.53 -7.18 13.85
C LYS A 100 -7.92 -6.54 13.80
N GLU A 101 -8.23 -5.67 14.75
CA GLU A 101 -9.52 -4.98 14.81
C GLU A 101 -9.59 -3.92 13.71
N ILE A 102 -8.50 -3.15 13.56
CA ILE A 102 -8.38 -2.10 12.55
C ILE A 102 -8.53 -2.66 11.12
N ASP A 103 -7.91 -3.80 10.81
CA ASP A 103 -8.05 -4.45 9.50
C ASP A 103 -9.53 -4.77 9.20
N ALA A 104 -10.30 -5.24 10.18
CA ALA A 104 -11.72 -5.53 10.01
C ALA A 104 -12.56 -4.26 9.83
N VAL A 105 -12.34 -3.25 10.70
CA VAL A 105 -13.06 -1.96 10.66
C VAL A 105 -12.83 -1.25 9.33
N CYS A 106 -11.57 -1.10 8.91
CA CYS A 106 -11.24 -0.39 7.69
C CYS A 106 -11.64 -1.16 6.43
N HIS A 107 -11.57 -2.49 6.45
CA HIS A 107 -12.13 -3.30 5.38
C HIS A 107 -13.64 -3.05 5.21
N ASP A 108 -14.41 -3.13 6.29
CA ASP A 108 -15.86 -2.97 6.21
C ASP A 108 -16.26 -1.53 5.85
N LYS A 109 -15.53 -0.53 6.35
CA LYS A 109 -15.77 0.90 6.06
C LYS A 109 -15.50 1.25 4.60
N CYS A 110 -14.42 0.72 4.02
CA CYS A 110 -13.94 1.12 2.70
C CYS A 110 -14.29 0.14 1.57
N HIS A 111 -14.65 -1.11 1.91
CA HIS A 111 -15.02 -2.15 0.93
C HIS A 111 -16.41 -2.74 1.14
N GLY A 112 -17.06 -2.48 2.27
CA GLY A 112 -18.43 -2.93 2.54
C GLY A 112 -19.45 -2.15 1.72
N ASN A 113 -19.91 -2.70 0.59
CA ASN A 113 -21.13 -2.37 -0.19
C ASN A 113 -21.49 -0.90 -0.50
N LYS A 114 -20.73 0.12 -0.07
CA LYS A 114 -21.02 1.55 -0.29
C LYS A 114 -20.59 2.06 -1.66
N TYR A 115 -19.65 1.37 -2.31
CA TYR A 115 -19.21 1.69 -3.67
C TYR A 115 -19.79 0.74 -4.72
N ALA A 116 -20.64 -0.22 -4.33
CA ALA A 116 -21.15 -1.27 -5.21
C ALA A 116 -22.50 -0.95 -5.92
N LYS A 117 -23.00 0.29 -5.84
CA LYS A 117 -24.27 0.66 -6.47
C LYS A 117 -24.23 2.08 -7.04
N GLU A 118 -23.70 2.20 -8.24
CA GLU A 118 -24.29 2.99 -9.32
C GLU A 118 -23.62 2.53 -10.62
N LYS A 119 -24.28 1.65 -11.38
CA LYS A 119 -23.85 1.33 -12.74
C LYS A 119 -24.14 2.55 -13.61
N ILE A 120 -23.11 3.32 -13.93
CA ILE A 120 -23.15 4.24 -15.08
C ILE A 120 -22.26 3.62 -16.15
N ASP A 121 -22.71 3.68 -17.40
CA ASP A 121 -22.03 3.06 -18.54
C ASP A 121 -20.62 3.66 -18.71
N GLY A 122 -19.58 2.83 -18.67
CA GLY A 122 -18.22 3.22 -19.06
C GLY A 122 -17.11 2.53 -18.24
N GLU A 123 -16.11 2.02 -18.94
CA GLU A 123 -14.88 1.39 -18.42
C GLU A 123 -14.07 2.28 -17.44
N THR A 124 -14.48 3.54 -17.28
CA THR A 124 -13.97 4.59 -16.38
C THR A 124 -14.34 4.42 -14.90
N ASP A 125 -15.38 3.66 -14.55
CA ASP A 125 -15.91 3.63 -13.17
C ASP A 125 -15.03 2.83 -12.20
N LYS A 126 -14.42 1.74 -12.67
CA LYS A 126 -13.65 0.83 -11.79
C LYS A 126 -12.36 1.45 -11.26
N GLN A 127 -11.67 2.25 -12.07
CA GLN A 127 -10.44 2.93 -11.63
C GLN A 127 -10.75 4.00 -10.60
N VAL A 128 -11.81 4.78 -10.82
CA VAL A 128 -12.31 5.80 -9.90
C VAL A 128 -12.72 5.17 -8.57
N GLU A 129 -13.48 4.07 -8.59
CA GLU A 129 -13.85 3.32 -7.38
C GLU A 129 -12.63 2.81 -6.62
N ASN A 130 -11.63 2.25 -7.32
CA ASN A 130 -10.40 1.78 -6.70
C ASN A 130 -9.63 2.94 -6.04
N CYS A 131 -9.51 4.08 -6.70
CA CYS A 131 -8.83 5.25 -6.14
C CYS A 131 -9.57 5.81 -4.91
N LYS A 132 -10.91 5.85 -4.93
CA LYS A 132 -11.72 6.21 -3.75
C LYS A 132 -11.53 5.23 -2.59
N ALA A 133 -11.49 3.93 -2.88
CA ALA A 133 -11.30 2.91 -1.85
C ALA A 133 -9.89 2.95 -1.25
N ILE A 134 -8.87 3.28 -2.04
CA ILE A 134 -7.51 3.54 -1.57
C ILE A 134 -7.45 4.77 -0.67
N GLU A 135 -8.08 5.86 -1.09
CA GLU A 135 -8.16 7.08 -0.30
C GLU A 135 -8.80 6.78 1.07
N CYS A 136 -9.97 6.11 1.06
CA CYS A 136 -10.67 5.69 2.27
C CYS A 136 -9.79 4.81 3.16
N SER A 137 -9.16 3.78 2.60
CA SER A 137 -8.36 2.82 3.36
C SER A 137 -7.16 3.51 4.00
N THR A 138 -6.43 4.33 3.23
CA THR A 138 -5.26 5.08 3.73
C THR A 138 -5.64 5.97 4.91
N ILE A 139 -6.76 6.69 4.79
CA ILE A 139 -7.29 7.57 5.84
C ILE A 139 -7.75 6.76 7.05
N CYS A 140 -8.51 5.69 6.84
CA CYS A 140 -9.02 4.84 7.91
C CYS A 140 -7.90 4.21 8.72
N PHE A 141 -6.98 3.49 8.06
CA PHE A 141 -5.89 2.81 8.76
C PHE A 141 -5.05 3.79 9.59
N TYR A 142 -4.71 4.95 9.04
CA TYR A 142 -3.98 5.97 9.80
C TYR A 142 -4.77 6.41 11.04
N GLN A 143 -6.07 6.66 10.92
CA GLN A 143 -6.90 7.13 12.03
C GLN A 143 -7.01 6.12 13.14
N GLU A 144 -7.43 4.91 12.81
CA GLU A 144 -7.67 3.88 13.81
C GLU A 144 -6.33 3.51 14.50
N PHE A 145 -5.21 3.48 13.76
CA PHE A 145 -3.90 3.27 14.39
C PHE A 145 -3.45 4.43 15.27
N VAL A 146 -3.76 5.68 14.93
CA VAL A 146 -3.42 6.84 15.77
C VAL A 146 -4.31 6.91 17.01
N GLU A 147 -5.55 6.45 16.92
CA GLU A 147 -6.47 6.34 18.05
C GLU A 147 -5.98 5.29 19.06
N ASP A 148 -5.62 4.10 18.60
CA ASP A 148 -5.15 3.01 19.46
C ASP A 148 -3.68 3.15 19.90
N CYS A 149 -2.84 3.71 19.03
CA CYS A 149 -1.39 3.87 19.22
C CYS A 149 -0.95 5.33 19.00
N PRO A 150 -1.33 6.27 19.90
CA PRO A 150 -1.08 7.70 19.70
C PRO A 150 0.42 8.06 19.59
N ASP A 151 1.29 7.32 20.29
CA ASP A 151 2.74 7.52 20.21
C ASP A 151 3.30 7.21 18.82
N ALA A 152 2.61 6.39 18.01
CA ALA A 152 3.03 6.04 16.65
C ALA A 152 2.64 7.09 15.60
N LYS A 153 1.92 8.15 15.98
CA LYS A 153 1.32 9.12 15.05
C LYS A 153 2.32 9.71 14.07
N ASP A 154 3.43 10.23 14.58
CA ASP A 154 4.43 10.90 13.73
C ASP A 154 5.12 9.91 12.80
N ALA A 155 5.43 8.70 13.29
CA ALA A 155 5.99 7.61 12.48
C ALA A 155 5.03 7.20 11.35
N LEU A 156 3.75 6.99 11.67
CA LEU A 156 2.71 6.62 10.70
C LEU A 156 2.44 7.74 9.69
N LEU A 157 2.45 9.01 10.11
CA LEU A 157 2.27 10.14 9.21
C LEU A 157 3.45 10.25 8.24
N LYS A 158 4.68 10.18 8.76
CA LYS A 158 5.91 10.22 7.96
C LYS A 158 5.92 9.07 6.94
N LEU A 159 5.55 7.87 7.36
CA LEU A 159 5.42 6.70 6.50
C LEU A 159 4.41 6.96 5.37
N ASN A 160 3.16 7.33 5.69
CA ASN A 160 2.12 7.53 4.68
C ASN A 160 2.51 8.61 3.66
N ILE A 161 3.06 9.73 4.13
CA ILE A 161 3.51 10.83 3.27
C ILE A 161 4.70 10.42 2.41
N GLY A 162 5.68 9.73 2.98
CA GLY A 162 6.82 9.22 2.23
C GLY A 162 6.41 8.24 1.14
N GLN A 163 5.48 7.31 1.45
CA GLN A 163 4.92 6.38 0.47
C GLN A 163 4.27 7.11 -0.71
N ILE A 164 3.38 8.06 -0.41
CA ILE A 164 2.66 8.84 -1.42
C ILE A 164 3.66 9.62 -2.28
N HIS A 165 4.66 10.23 -1.67
CA HIS A 165 5.68 10.99 -2.38
C HIS A 165 6.54 10.11 -3.30
N THR A 166 7.04 8.98 -2.79
CA THR A 166 7.82 8.02 -3.58
C THR A 166 7.03 7.50 -4.77
N ILE A 167 5.76 7.17 -4.55
CA ILE A 167 4.86 6.72 -5.59
C ILE A 167 4.63 7.82 -6.63
N ALA A 168 4.29 9.05 -6.21
CA ALA A 168 4.01 10.15 -7.12
C ALA A 168 5.19 10.44 -8.05
N ASN A 169 6.42 10.39 -7.51
CA ASN A 169 7.65 10.59 -8.29
C ASN A 169 7.97 9.45 -9.26
N SER A 170 7.36 8.27 -9.09
CA SER A 170 7.54 7.13 -9.99
C SER A 170 6.59 7.13 -11.20
N ILE A 171 5.56 7.99 -11.17
CA ILE A 171 4.54 8.07 -12.23
C ILE A 171 5.05 8.97 -13.35
N HIS A 172 5.02 8.49 -14.60
CA HIS A 172 5.37 9.31 -15.75
C HIS A 172 4.41 10.52 -15.88
N PRO A 173 4.88 11.75 -16.14
CA PRO A 173 4.03 12.94 -16.18
C PRO A 173 2.80 12.82 -17.10
N LEU A 174 2.99 12.28 -18.30
CA LEU A 174 1.89 12.04 -19.24
C LEU A 174 0.85 11.01 -18.74
N ALA A 175 1.27 10.05 -17.92
CA ALA A 175 0.35 9.12 -17.30
C ALA A 175 -0.43 9.81 -16.18
N PHE A 176 0.25 10.62 -15.36
CA PHE A 176 -0.37 11.42 -14.30
C PHE A 176 -1.42 12.40 -14.86
N GLU A 177 -1.12 13.13 -15.94
CA GLU A 177 -2.04 14.08 -16.56
C GLU A 177 -3.35 13.42 -17.03
N LYS A 178 -3.26 12.18 -17.52
CA LYS A 178 -4.40 11.39 -18.01
C LYS A 178 -5.23 10.74 -16.89
N MET A 179 -4.74 10.74 -15.63
CA MET A 179 -5.50 10.18 -14.51
C MET A 179 -6.73 11.04 -14.19
N GLY A 180 -7.82 10.37 -13.77
CA GLY A 180 -8.96 11.04 -13.17
C GLY A 180 -8.60 11.73 -11.85
N ASP A 181 -9.40 12.72 -11.46
CA ASP A 181 -9.09 13.57 -10.30
C ASP A 181 -9.02 12.76 -8.99
N GLU A 182 -9.86 11.73 -8.82
CA GLU A 182 -9.78 10.79 -7.69
C GLU A 182 -8.40 10.16 -7.55
N CYS A 183 -7.84 9.70 -8.66
CA CYS A 183 -6.55 9.04 -8.67
C CYS A 183 -5.39 10.04 -8.55
N LYS A 184 -5.54 11.26 -9.06
CA LYS A 184 -4.54 12.32 -8.83
C LYS A 184 -4.46 12.70 -7.35
N ARG A 185 -5.59 12.72 -6.63
CA ARG A 185 -5.65 13.11 -5.22
C ARG A 185 -4.87 12.18 -4.30
N ILE A 186 -4.96 10.87 -4.50
CA ILE A 186 -4.20 9.90 -3.68
C ILE A 186 -2.68 9.99 -3.87
N HIS A 187 -2.22 10.66 -4.93
CA HIS A 187 -0.81 10.94 -5.20
C HIS A 187 -0.41 12.39 -4.86
N ASN A 188 -1.37 13.24 -4.49
CA ASN A 188 -1.10 14.60 -4.07
C ASN A 188 -0.73 14.61 -2.59
N THR A 189 0.54 14.90 -2.32
CA THR A 189 1.09 14.90 -0.95
C THR A 189 0.40 15.89 -0.04
N ASP A 190 0.13 17.12 -0.49
CA ASP A 190 -0.52 18.15 0.32
C ASP A 190 -1.97 17.79 0.64
N TYR A 191 -2.69 17.26 -0.35
CA TYR A 191 -4.06 16.79 -0.19
C TYR A 191 -4.15 15.69 0.87
N MET A 192 -3.34 14.65 0.72
CA MET A 192 -3.37 13.51 1.64
C MET A 192 -2.85 13.91 3.02
N LYS A 193 -1.79 14.72 3.11
CA LYS A 193 -1.31 15.24 4.39
C LYS A 193 -2.40 16.01 5.11
N LYS A 194 -3.14 16.86 4.40
CA LYS A 194 -4.28 17.57 4.96
C LYS A 194 -5.35 16.58 5.45
N LYS A 195 -5.77 15.61 4.63
CA LYS A 195 -6.77 14.58 5.02
C LYS A 195 -6.38 13.76 6.25
N LEU A 196 -5.10 13.43 6.40
CA LEU A 196 -4.59 12.69 7.56
C LEU A 196 -4.56 13.57 8.82
N ASN A 197 -4.39 14.90 8.69
CA ASN A 197 -4.37 15.82 9.84
C ASN A 197 -5.74 16.43 10.19
N ASP A 198 -6.67 16.54 9.24
CA ASP A 198 -7.99 17.19 9.39
C ASP A 198 -8.93 16.45 10.37
N PHE A 199 -8.53 15.31 10.94
CA PHE A 199 -9.31 14.57 11.96
C PHE A 199 -9.10 15.07 13.39
N GLN A 200 -8.49 16.24 13.56
CA GLN A 200 -8.24 16.85 14.87
C GLN A 200 -9.06 18.13 15.14
N GLU A 201 -10.09 18.42 14.33
CA GLU A 201 -11.08 19.48 14.61
C GLU A 201 -12.48 18.93 14.90
#